data_AF-A0A9D3PGX9-F1
#
_entry.id   AF-A0A9D3PGX9-F1
#
_cell.length_a   1.000
_cell.length_b   1.000
_cell.length_c   1.000
_cell.angle_alpha   90.00
_cell.angle_beta   90.00
_cell.angle_gamma   90.00
#
_symmetry.space_group_name_H-M   'P 1'
#
loop_
_entity.id
_entity.type
_entity.pdbx_description
1 polymer ?
#
loop_
_entity_poly.entity_id
_entity_poly.type
_entity_poly.pdbx_seq_one_letter_code
_entity_poly.pdbx_strand_id
1 'polypeptide(L)'
;MDILETDAYDRRQRRHSSSVKSGPVLSLAALVLVYNGGKTFWGVAAGLVFSACGDCCLIWPELFLHGMAAFGVAHLLYSLSFLSDRYTSLSSSTTALFMSVILWLAGAGVYFYLLPFLQKRPDSAVLVPSTGVYLVLIIAMATLAMHTKRPLTVLGGLSFIISDLALSLQVFKVIDPLENGRAIIMTTYYLAQLLIALGDIKAGSDWEGDRLGKMKRM
;
A
#
# COMPACT_ATOMS: atom_id res chain seq x y z
N MET A 1 8.41 -41.00 -0.93
CA MET A 1 7.78 -39.70 -1.19
C MET A 1 8.73 -38.96 -2.10
N ASP A 2 8.40 -38.94 -3.39
CA ASP A 2 9.30 -38.45 -4.43
C ASP A 2 9.44 -36.93 -4.38
N ILE A 3 10.60 -36.42 -4.80
CA ILE A 3 10.93 -34.97 -4.84
C ILE A 3 9.84 -34.17 -5.60
N LEU A 4 9.24 -34.79 -6.62
CA LEU A 4 8.14 -34.20 -7.40
C LEU A 4 6.83 -34.08 -6.60
N GLU A 5 6.57 -35.01 -5.69
CA GLU A 5 5.38 -35.05 -4.86
C GLU A 5 5.47 -34.03 -3.71
N THR A 6 6.66 -33.86 -3.12
CA THR A 6 6.94 -32.80 -2.15
C THR A 6 6.87 -31.41 -2.75
N ASP A 7 7.35 -31.22 -3.98
CA ASP A 7 7.26 -29.93 -4.69
C ASP A 7 5.80 -29.62 -5.11
N ALA A 8 5.04 -30.62 -5.57
CA ALA A 8 3.62 -30.45 -5.86
C ALA A 8 2.81 -30.08 -4.61
N TYR A 9 3.10 -30.71 -3.46
CA TYR A 9 2.47 -30.41 -2.18
C TYR A 9 2.80 -28.98 -1.71
N ASP A 10 4.07 -28.58 -1.72
CA ASP A 10 4.50 -27.24 -1.30
C ASP A 10 3.90 -26.15 -2.21
N ARG A 11 3.84 -26.39 -3.52
CA ARG A 11 3.17 -25.48 -4.47
C ARG A 11 1.67 -25.35 -4.21
N ARG A 12 0.99 -26.45 -3.85
CA ARG A 12 -0.44 -26.42 -3.52
C ARG A 12 -0.70 -25.65 -2.23
N GLN A 13 0.13 -25.86 -1.21
CA GLN A 13 0.05 -25.14 0.06
C GLN A 13 0.30 -23.63 -0.11
N ARG A 14 1.28 -23.25 -0.94
CA ARG A 14 1.54 -21.86 -1.31
C ARG A 14 0.36 -21.22 -2.05
N ARG A 15 -0.26 -21.92 -3.00
CA ARG A 15 -1.48 -21.44 -3.70
C ARG A 15 -2.64 -21.16 -2.74
N HIS A 16 -2.91 -22.07 -1.81
CA HIS A 16 -3.94 -21.83 -0.79
C HIS A 16 -3.62 -20.60 0.06
N SER A 17 -2.35 -20.39 0.44
CA SER A 17 -1.91 -19.19 1.14
C SER A 17 -2.12 -17.90 0.33
N SER A 18 -1.90 -17.94 -1.00
CA SER A 18 -2.12 -16.80 -1.91
C SER A 18 -3.56 -16.33 -1.93
N SER A 19 -4.50 -17.27 -2.06
CA SER A 19 -5.92 -16.97 -2.09
C SER A 19 -6.41 -16.41 -0.76
N VAL A 20 -5.94 -16.95 0.37
CA VAL A 20 -6.32 -16.46 1.70
C VAL A 20 -5.79 -15.04 1.93
N LYS A 21 -4.57 -14.73 1.47
CA LYS A 21 -3.99 -13.40 1.65
C LYS A 21 -4.63 -12.32 0.79
N SER A 22 -4.98 -12.65 -0.44
CA SER A 22 -5.51 -11.69 -1.42
C SER A 22 -7.01 -11.47 -1.29
N GLY A 23 -7.74 -12.43 -0.72
CA GLY A 23 -9.20 -12.40 -0.58
C GLY A 23 -9.75 -11.13 0.06
N PRO A 24 -9.25 -10.69 1.24
CA PRO A 24 -9.73 -9.47 1.88
C PRO A 24 -9.58 -8.22 1.00
N VAL A 25 -8.42 -8.08 0.32
CA VAL A 25 -8.11 -6.90 -0.50
C VAL A 25 -8.95 -6.88 -1.78
N LEU A 26 -9.16 -8.04 -2.42
CA LEU A 26 -10.08 -8.16 -3.56
C LEU A 26 -11.53 -7.85 -3.18
N SER A 27 -11.94 -8.25 -1.97
CA SER A 27 -13.28 -7.93 -1.45
C SER A 27 -13.45 -6.42 -1.26
N LEU A 28 -12.41 -5.73 -0.77
CA LEU A 28 -12.39 -4.27 -0.69
C LEU A 28 -12.43 -3.61 -2.07
N ALA A 29 -11.70 -4.14 -3.06
CA ALA A 29 -11.73 -3.62 -4.43
C ALA A 29 -13.16 -3.67 -5.00
N ALA A 30 -13.85 -4.81 -4.82
CA ALA A 30 -15.24 -4.97 -5.23
C ALA A 30 -16.17 -3.99 -4.48
N LEU A 31 -15.98 -3.83 -3.17
CA LEU A 31 -16.78 -2.90 -2.36
C LEU A 31 -16.66 -1.45 -2.84
N VAL A 32 -15.43 -0.99 -3.09
CA VAL A 32 -15.13 0.35 -3.58
C VAL A 32 -15.77 0.59 -4.96
N LEU A 33 -15.70 -0.39 -5.86
CA LEU A 33 -16.35 -0.33 -7.18
C LEU A 33 -17.88 -0.27 -7.08
N VAL A 34 -18.49 -1.02 -6.17
CA VAL A 34 -19.95 -1.02 -5.96
C VAL A 34 -20.43 0.35 -5.47
N TYR A 35 -19.72 0.97 -4.53
CA TYR A 35 -20.15 2.25 -3.93
C TYR A 35 -19.85 3.47 -4.80
N ASN A 36 -18.66 3.55 -5.40
CA ASN A 36 -18.22 4.73 -6.14
C ASN A 36 -18.37 4.59 -7.67
N GLY A 37 -18.75 3.41 -8.16
CA GLY A 37 -18.89 3.10 -9.58
C GLY A 37 -17.57 3.13 -10.35
N GLY A 38 -17.64 3.25 -11.68
CA GLY A 38 -16.45 3.23 -12.55
C GLY A 38 -15.46 4.39 -12.34
N LYS A 39 -15.84 5.46 -11.61
CA LYS A 39 -14.99 6.63 -11.35
C LYS A 39 -13.78 6.30 -10.48
N THR A 40 -13.85 5.26 -9.65
CA THR A 40 -12.73 4.78 -8.81
C THR A 40 -11.95 3.63 -9.46
N PHE A 41 -12.39 3.15 -10.63
CA PHE A 41 -11.79 1.99 -11.29
C PHE A 41 -10.30 2.19 -11.56
N TRP A 42 -9.92 3.32 -12.16
CA TRP A 42 -8.52 3.68 -12.43
C TRP A 42 -7.78 4.26 -11.22
N GLY A 43 -8.40 4.26 -10.05
CA GLY A 43 -7.86 4.83 -8.82
C GLY A 43 -7.66 3.78 -7.73
N VAL A 44 -8.38 3.95 -6.60
CA VAL A 44 -8.24 3.08 -5.43
C VAL A 44 -8.61 1.63 -5.72
N ALA A 45 -9.61 1.37 -6.57
CA ALA A 45 -9.97 -0.01 -6.93
C ALA A 45 -8.83 -0.73 -7.67
N ALA A 46 -8.22 -0.10 -8.67
CA ALA A 46 -7.05 -0.66 -9.35
C ALA A 46 -5.88 -0.84 -8.38
N GLY A 47 -5.62 0.12 -7.49
CA GLY A 47 -4.56 -0.01 -6.48
C GLY A 47 -4.78 -1.20 -5.54
N LEU A 48 -6.03 -1.48 -5.15
CA LEU A 48 -6.37 -2.67 -4.36
C LEU A 48 -6.13 -3.96 -5.15
N VAL A 49 -6.49 -4.00 -6.44
CA VAL A 49 -6.19 -5.15 -7.31
C VAL A 49 -4.69 -5.38 -7.44
N PHE A 50 -3.90 -4.34 -7.67
CA PHE A 50 -2.43 -4.43 -7.72
C PHE A 50 -1.83 -4.86 -6.38
N SER A 51 -2.40 -4.42 -5.25
CA SER A 51 -1.99 -4.88 -3.93
C SER A 51 -2.26 -6.38 -3.73
N ALA A 52 -3.42 -6.87 -4.19
CA ALA A 52 -3.74 -8.29 -4.18
C ALA A 52 -2.80 -9.12 -5.09
N CYS A 53 -2.41 -8.57 -6.24
CA CYS A 53 -1.36 -9.17 -7.08
C CYS A 53 -0.02 -9.21 -6.34
N GLY A 54 0.35 -8.14 -5.63
CA GLY A 54 1.52 -8.08 -4.75
C GLY A 54 1.51 -9.19 -3.70
N ASP A 55 0.39 -9.37 -3.00
CA ASP A 55 0.20 -10.44 -2.01
C ASP A 55 0.42 -11.84 -2.58
N CYS A 56 -0.02 -12.08 -3.83
CA CYS A 56 0.22 -13.33 -4.55
C CYS A 56 1.71 -13.52 -4.87
N CYS A 57 2.38 -12.47 -5.35
CA CYS A 57 3.79 -12.50 -5.72
C CYS A 57 4.71 -12.70 -4.50
N LEU A 58 4.42 -12.07 -3.36
CA LEU A 58 5.28 -12.15 -2.16
C LEU A 58 5.43 -13.55 -1.56
N ILE A 59 4.57 -14.51 -1.95
CA ILE A 59 4.66 -15.90 -1.46
C ILE A 59 5.85 -16.64 -2.09
N TRP A 60 6.30 -16.18 -3.25
CA TRP A 60 7.41 -16.77 -3.98
C TRP A 60 8.63 -15.85 -3.87
N PRO A 61 9.75 -16.32 -3.29
CA PRO A 61 10.97 -15.51 -3.20
C PRO A 61 11.43 -14.95 -4.55
N GLU A 62 11.28 -15.74 -5.62
CA GLU A 62 11.62 -15.34 -7.00
C GLU A 62 10.76 -14.18 -7.54
N LEU A 63 9.54 -14.03 -7.01
CA LEU A 63 8.61 -12.98 -7.41
C LEU A 63 8.61 -11.80 -6.45
N PHE A 64 9.53 -11.74 -5.48
CA PHE A 64 9.60 -10.66 -4.50
C PHE A 64 9.69 -9.28 -5.18
N LEU A 65 10.57 -9.12 -6.17
CA LEU A 65 10.69 -7.87 -6.94
C LEU A 65 9.42 -7.53 -7.71
N HIS A 66 8.75 -8.53 -8.30
CA HIS A 66 7.49 -8.34 -9.01
C HIS A 66 6.37 -7.92 -8.05
N GLY A 67 6.34 -8.49 -6.84
CA GLY A 67 5.38 -8.10 -5.81
C GLY A 67 5.64 -6.71 -5.25
N MET A 68 6.91 -6.35 -5.02
CA MET A 68 7.31 -4.98 -4.68
C MET A 68 6.89 -3.99 -5.77
N ALA A 69 7.09 -4.33 -7.05
CA ALA A 69 6.65 -3.50 -8.16
C ALA A 69 5.12 -3.36 -8.19
N ALA A 70 4.37 -4.45 -7.98
CA ALA A 70 2.90 -4.41 -7.92
C ALA A 70 2.39 -3.51 -6.79
N PHE A 71 2.97 -3.61 -5.59
CA PHE A 71 2.67 -2.68 -4.50
C PHE A 71 3.09 -1.24 -4.81
N GLY A 72 4.22 -1.02 -5.49
CA GLY A 72 4.64 0.30 -5.95
C GLY A 72 3.62 0.92 -6.92
N VAL A 73 3.08 0.13 -7.85
CA VAL A 73 1.99 0.56 -8.74
C VAL A 73 0.72 0.86 -7.94
N ALA A 74 0.40 0.08 -6.91
CA ALA A 74 -0.72 0.38 -6.02
C ALA A 74 -0.56 1.75 -5.33
N HIS A 75 0.61 2.04 -4.76
CA HIS A 75 0.93 3.34 -4.15
C HIS A 75 0.84 4.50 -5.13
N LEU A 76 1.25 4.28 -6.39
CA LEU A 76 1.09 5.26 -7.46
C LEU A 76 -0.39 5.54 -7.77
N LEU A 77 -1.21 4.50 -7.89
CA LEU A 77 -2.65 4.64 -8.17
C LEU A 77 -3.41 5.31 -7.01
N TYR A 78 -3.03 5.00 -5.77
CA TYR A 78 -3.53 5.69 -4.58
C TYR A 78 -3.13 7.17 -4.59
N SER A 79 -1.86 7.47 -4.88
CA SER A 79 -1.37 8.84 -5.02
C SER A 79 -2.16 9.65 -6.06
N LEU A 80 -2.35 9.09 -7.26
CA LEU A 80 -3.12 9.72 -8.33
C LEU A 80 -4.59 9.95 -7.91
N SER A 81 -5.16 9.01 -7.15
CA SER A 81 -6.52 9.17 -6.61
C SER A 81 -6.60 10.33 -5.62
N PHE A 82 -5.62 10.45 -4.72
CA PHE A 82 -5.58 11.49 -3.68
C PHE A 82 -5.32 12.89 -4.25
N LEU A 83 -4.76 12.98 -5.45
CA LEU A 83 -4.60 14.23 -6.22
C LEU A 83 -5.89 14.69 -6.93
N SER A 84 -6.90 13.82 -7.04
CA SER A 84 -8.13 14.16 -7.75
C SER A 84 -9.02 15.14 -6.97
N ASP A 85 -9.87 15.88 -7.70
CA ASP A 85 -10.85 16.83 -7.14
C ASP A 85 -11.76 16.24 -6.06
N ARG A 86 -11.95 14.91 -6.06
CA ARG A 86 -12.70 14.20 -5.02
C ARG A 86 -12.09 14.36 -3.64
N TYR A 87 -10.77 14.54 -3.57
CA TYR A 87 -9.98 14.61 -2.34
C TYR A 87 -9.43 16.01 -2.04
N THR A 88 -9.56 16.94 -2.97
CA THR A 88 -8.97 18.27 -2.87
C THR A 88 -9.61 19.07 -1.74
N SER A 89 -8.83 19.35 -0.70
CA SER A 89 -9.10 20.42 0.26
C SER A 89 -8.26 21.64 -0.14
N LEU A 90 -8.90 22.67 -0.70
CA LEU A 90 -8.28 23.93 -1.17
C LEU A 90 -7.55 24.75 -0.09
N SER A 91 -7.54 24.31 1.16
CA SER A 91 -6.85 24.99 2.25
C SER A 91 -5.43 24.44 2.40
N SER A 92 -4.43 25.26 2.04
CA SER A 92 -3.02 24.99 2.39
C SER A 92 -2.86 24.99 3.92
N SER A 93 -2.30 23.92 4.47
CA SER A 93 -2.04 23.78 5.91
C SER A 93 -0.54 23.72 6.16
N THR A 94 0.00 24.71 6.87
CA THR A 94 1.40 24.73 7.32
C THR A 94 1.75 23.48 8.12
N THR A 95 0.80 22.95 8.90
CA THR A 95 0.96 21.69 9.63
C THR A 95 1.17 20.50 8.69
N ALA A 96 0.37 20.39 7.61
CA ALA A 96 0.52 19.31 6.64
C ALA A 96 1.88 19.40 5.91
N LEU A 97 2.35 20.61 5.59
CA LEU A 97 3.68 20.82 5.02
C LEU A 97 4.80 20.40 5.99
N PHE A 98 4.74 20.83 7.25
CA PHE A 98 5.73 20.46 8.26
C PHE A 98 5.78 18.94 8.49
N MET A 99 4.62 18.29 8.61
CA MET A 99 4.53 16.83 8.72
C MET A 99 5.05 16.11 7.47
N SER A 100 4.85 16.69 6.28
CA SER A 100 5.42 16.16 5.04
C SER A 100 6.95 16.16 5.12
N VAL A 101 7.57 17.27 5.51
CA VAL A 101 9.04 17.36 5.66
C VAL A 101 9.56 16.31 6.64
N ILE A 102 8.92 16.17 7.80
CA ILE A 102 9.28 15.12 8.78
C ILE A 102 9.19 13.73 8.16
N LEU A 103 8.11 13.45 7.43
CA LEU A 103 7.91 12.14 6.82
C LEU A 103 8.97 11.81 5.77
N TRP A 104 9.36 12.78 4.94
CA TRP A 104 10.42 12.62 3.95
C TRP A 104 11.80 12.42 4.60
N LEU A 105 12.11 13.18 5.66
CA LEU A 105 13.34 12.98 6.43
C LEU A 105 13.38 11.61 7.11
N ALA A 106 12.27 11.18 7.70
CA ALA A 106 12.15 9.84 8.29
C ALA A 106 12.32 8.74 7.22
N GLY A 107 11.69 8.88 6.06
CA GLY A 107 11.84 7.96 4.93
C GLY A 107 13.29 7.87 4.45
N ALA A 108 13.97 9.00 4.30
CA ALA A 108 15.39 9.03 3.95
C ALA A 108 16.24 8.33 5.03
N GLY A 109 15.98 8.61 6.32
CA GLY A 109 16.65 7.95 7.44
C GLY A 109 16.47 6.43 7.43
N VAL A 110 15.24 5.96 7.19
CA VAL A 110 14.93 4.52 7.03
C VAL A 110 15.71 3.92 5.86
N TYR A 111 15.75 4.58 4.71
CA TYR A 111 16.48 4.08 3.54
C TYR A 111 17.98 3.93 3.83
N PHE A 112 18.61 4.95 4.42
CA PHE A 112 20.02 4.89 4.80
C PHE A 112 20.29 3.82 5.87
N TYR A 113 19.36 3.61 6.80
CA TYR A 113 19.45 2.55 7.80
C TYR A 113 19.37 1.15 7.18
N LEU A 114 18.52 0.95 6.17
CA LEU A 114 18.38 -0.34 5.46
C LEU A 114 19.52 -0.60 4.48
N LEU A 115 20.18 0.44 3.95
CA LEU A 115 21.22 0.36 2.93
C LEU A 115 22.32 -0.69 3.19
N PRO A 116 22.97 -0.76 4.37
CA PRO A 116 24.01 -1.77 4.64
C PRO A 116 23.47 -3.20 4.64
N PHE A 117 22.19 -3.42 4.93
CA PHE A 117 21.55 -4.74 4.89
C PHE A 117 21.20 -5.13 3.45
N LEU A 118 20.71 -4.17 2.67
CA LEU A 118 20.44 -4.33 1.24
C LEU A 118 21.72 -4.66 0.45
N GLN A 119 22.85 -4.01 0.77
CA GLN A 119 24.13 -4.24 0.10
C GLN A 119 24.71 -5.64 0.35
N LYS A 120 24.38 -6.28 1.48
CA LYS A 120 24.82 -7.65 1.79
C LYS A 120 24.05 -8.72 1.01
N ARG A 121 22.98 -8.35 0.30
CA ARG A 121 22.17 -9.27 -0.49
C ARG A 121 22.86 -9.60 -1.82
N PRO A 122 22.70 -10.83 -2.34
CA PRO A 122 23.29 -11.24 -3.62
C PRO A 122 22.74 -10.42 -4.79
N ASP A 123 21.50 -9.93 -4.68
CA ASP A 123 20.76 -9.14 -5.66
C ASP A 123 20.77 -7.62 -5.36
N SER A 124 21.76 -7.15 -4.60
CA SER A 124 21.87 -5.76 -4.12
C SER A 124 21.82 -4.72 -5.23
N ALA A 125 22.41 -5.00 -6.40
CA ALA A 125 22.43 -4.08 -7.55
C ALA A 125 21.01 -3.69 -8.03
N VAL A 126 20.04 -4.59 -7.89
CA VAL A 126 18.63 -4.34 -8.25
C VAL A 126 17.82 -3.94 -7.01
N LEU A 127 18.05 -4.58 -5.86
CA LEU A 127 17.29 -4.32 -4.64
C LEU A 127 17.48 -2.91 -4.09
N VAL A 128 18.70 -2.37 -4.12
CA VAL A 128 18.99 -1.03 -3.60
C VAL A 128 18.18 0.05 -4.33
N PRO A 129 18.26 0.19 -5.67
CA PRO A 129 17.45 1.17 -6.38
C PRO A 129 15.95 0.85 -6.31
N SER A 130 15.55 -0.42 -6.38
CA SER A 130 14.12 -0.81 -6.31
C SER A 130 13.49 -0.41 -4.97
N THR A 131 14.21 -0.64 -3.85
CA THR A 131 13.75 -0.26 -2.51
C THR A 131 13.68 1.26 -2.36
N GLY A 132 14.63 2.00 -2.95
CA GLY A 132 14.60 3.46 -2.97
C GLY A 132 13.40 4.02 -3.71
N VAL A 133 13.11 3.51 -4.92
CA VAL A 133 11.93 3.90 -5.71
C VAL A 133 10.64 3.55 -4.96
N TYR A 134 10.57 2.35 -4.38
CA TYR A 134 9.42 1.93 -3.59
C TYR A 134 9.16 2.87 -2.40
N LEU A 135 10.23 3.22 -1.66
CA LEU A 135 10.16 4.11 -0.52
C LEU A 135 9.68 5.51 -0.93
N VAL A 136 10.16 6.04 -2.06
CA VAL A 136 9.68 7.32 -2.60
C VAL A 136 8.17 7.25 -2.90
N LEU A 137 7.69 6.16 -3.51
CA LEU A 137 6.27 6.01 -3.86
C LEU A 137 5.37 5.95 -2.61
N ILE A 138 5.73 5.17 -1.59
CA ILE A 138 4.91 5.07 -0.38
C ILE A 138 4.93 6.35 0.46
N ILE A 139 6.09 7.03 0.55
CA ILE A 139 6.19 8.33 1.26
C ILE A 139 5.41 9.41 0.50
N ALA A 140 5.46 9.42 -0.84
CA ALA A 140 4.66 10.32 -1.65
C ALA A 140 3.16 10.06 -1.46
N MET A 141 2.73 8.80 -1.48
CA MET A 141 1.34 8.42 -1.24
C MET A 141 0.85 8.87 0.14
N ALA A 142 1.64 8.65 1.19
CA ALA A 142 1.27 9.05 2.55
C ALA A 142 1.29 10.58 2.73
N THR A 143 2.22 11.26 2.06
CA THR A 143 2.24 12.72 1.97
C THR A 143 0.94 13.23 1.35
N LEU A 144 0.55 12.71 0.20
CA LEU A 144 -0.70 13.08 -0.47
C LEU A 144 -1.92 12.76 0.40
N ALA A 145 -1.93 11.62 1.08
CA ALA A 145 -2.95 11.26 2.05
C ALA A 145 -3.10 12.33 3.15
N MET A 146 -2.00 12.85 3.70
CA MET A 146 -2.02 13.96 4.67
C MET A 146 -2.66 15.22 4.11
N HIS A 147 -2.35 15.58 2.86
CA HIS A 147 -2.91 16.76 2.20
C HIS A 147 -4.40 16.64 1.88
N THR A 148 -4.97 15.42 1.80
CA THR A 148 -6.43 15.24 1.69
C THR A 148 -7.19 15.72 2.92
N LYS A 149 -6.53 15.83 4.08
CA LYS A 149 -7.13 16.12 5.40
C LYS A 149 -8.28 15.18 5.80
N ARG A 150 -8.39 14.02 5.14
CA ARG A 150 -9.39 13.01 5.46
C ARG A 150 -8.81 11.97 6.41
N PRO A 151 -9.34 11.82 7.64
CA PRO A 151 -8.73 11.01 8.68
C PRO A 151 -8.56 9.54 8.26
N LEU A 152 -9.55 8.96 7.56
CA LEU A 152 -9.46 7.58 7.07
C LEU A 152 -8.31 7.40 6.07
N THR A 153 -8.19 8.30 5.08
CA THR A 153 -7.11 8.27 4.09
C THR A 153 -5.74 8.46 4.74
N VAL A 154 -5.63 9.42 5.67
CA VAL A 154 -4.39 9.72 6.41
C VAL A 154 -3.96 8.52 7.23
N LEU A 155 -4.86 7.98 8.06
CA LEU A 155 -4.57 6.82 8.91
C LEU A 155 -4.22 5.59 8.06
N GLY A 156 -4.94 5.39 6.94
CA GLY A 156 -4.63 4.31 6.02
C GLY A 156 -3.21 4.42 5.45
N GLY A 157 -2.81 5.61 4.99
CA GLY A 157 -1.47 5.83 4.46
C GLY A 157 -0.37 5.63 5.50
N LEU A 158 -0.58 6.10 6.74
CA LEU A 158 0.37 5.89 7.84
C LEU A 158 0.45 4.42 8.28
N SER A 159 -0.68 3.72 8.36
CA SER A 159 -0.70 2.28 8.65
C SER A 159 0.04 1.48 7.58
N PHE A 160 -0.03 1.90 6.31
CA PHE A 160 0.71 1.25 5.23
C PHE A 160 2.22 1.40 5.41
N ILE A 161 2.70 2.61 5.73
CA ILE A 161 4.12 2.83 6.04
C ILE A 161 4.59 1.93 7.18
N ILE A 162 3.80 1.83 8.25
CA ILE A 162 4.15 0.99 9.41
C ILE A 162 4.23 -0.48 9.00
N SER A 163 3.28 -0.96 8.21
CA SER A 163 3.28 -2.34 7.71
C SER A 163 4.50 -2.64 6.86
N ASP A 164 4.80 -1.79 5.89
CA ASP A 164 5.91 -2.00 4.95
C ASP A 164 7.27 -1.81 5.60
N LEU A 165 7.39 -0.89 6.57
CA LEU A 165 8.59 -0.79 7.38
C LEU A 165 8.82 -2.09 8.16
N ALA A 166 7.80 -2.61 8.86
CA ALA A 166 7.91 -3.87 9.58
C ALA A 166 8.25 -5.05 8.65
N LEU A 167 7.64 -5.10 7.46
CA LEU A 167 7.93 -6.10 6.43
C LEU A 167 9.39 -5.98 5.94
N SER A 168 9.87 -4.77 5.65
CA SER A 168 11.25 -4.55 5.18
C SER A 168 12.28 -4.98 6.23
N LEU A 169 12.05 -4.67 7.50
CA LEU A 169 12.93 -5.08 8.60
C LEU A 169 13.01 -6.60 8.72
N GLN A 170 11.89 -7.31 8.53
CA GLN A 170 11.85 -8.77 8.56
C GLN A 170 12.47 -9.40 7.31
N VAL A 171 12.16 -8.90 6.11
CA VAL A 171 12.63 -9.45 4.83
C VAL A 171 14.13 -9.23 4.65
N PHE A 172 14.63 -8.05 5.00
CA PHE A 172 16.05 -7.73 4.93
C PHE A 172 16.85 -8.21 6.14
N LYS A 173 16.22 -8.99 7.04
CA LYS A 173 16.85 -9.61 8.21
C LYS A 173 17.57 -8.60 9.10
N VAL A 174 16.95 -7.43 9.29
CA VAL A 174 17.44 -6.40 10.19
C VAL A 174 17.13 -6.78 11.64
N ILE A 175 15.98 -7.44 11.85
CA ILE A 175 15.55 -7.98 13.13
C ILE A 175 15.34 -9.49 13.02
N ASP A 176 15.50 -10.20 14.13
CA ASP A 176 15.17 -11.61 14.20
C ASP A 176 13.66 -11.85 13.99
N PRO A 177 13.26 -13.01 13.44
CA PRO A 177 11.86 -13.32 13.24
C PRO A 177 11.11 -13.36 14.58
N LEU A 178 10.32 -12.32 14.84
CA LEU A 178 9.37 -12.31 15.95
C LEU A 178 8.34 -13.42 15.75
N GLU A 179 8.01 -14.15 16.81
CA GLU A 179 7.03 -15.26 16.81
C GLU A 179 5.69 -14.84 16.17
N ASN A 180 5.26 -13.60 16.42
CA ASN A 180 4.03 -13.01 15.86
C ASN A 180 4.27 -11.90 14.82
N GLY A 181 5.51 -11.69 14.37
CA GLY A 181 5.86 -10.55 13.50
C GLY A 181 5.06 -10.50 12.21
N ARG A 182 4.83 -11.67 11.60
CA ARG A 182 4.05 -11.80 10.37
C ARG A 182 2.57 -11.47 10.58
N ALA A 183 1.99 -11.82 11.72
CA ALA A 183 0.59 -11.49 12.02
C ALA A 183 0.41 -9.97 12.21
N ILE A 184 1.38 -9.31 12.86
CA ILE A 184 1.39 -7.85 13.04
C ILE A 184 1.46 -7.15 11.68
N ILE A 185 2.38 -7.56 10.81
CA ILE A 185 2.53 -7.01 9.44
C ILE A 185 1.21 -7.13 8.66
N MET A 186 0.62 -8.32 8.63
CA MET A 186 -0.64 -8.53 7.89
C MET A 186 -1.80 -7.74 8.49
N THR A 187 -1.84 -7.58 9.81
CA THR A 187 -2.91 -6.82 10.48
C THR A 187 -2.82 -5.34 10.15
N THR A 188 -1.63 -4.74 10.23
CA THR A 188 -1.42 -3.33 9.87
C THR A 188 -1.64 -3.09 8.37
N TYR A 189 -1.27 -4.06 7.53
CA TYR A 189 -1.52 -4.04 6.09
C TYR A 189 -3.02 -4.03 5.77
N TYR A 190 -3.80 -4.99 6.27
CA TYR A 190 -5.23 -5.04 6.00
C TYR A 190 -5.97 -3.86 6.59
N LEU A 191 -5.53 -3.36 7.75
CA LEU A 191 -6.04 -2.11 8.31
C LEU A 191 -5.79 -0.92 7.38
N ALA A 192 -4.57 -0.82 6.81
CA ALA A 192 -4.25 0.22 5.85
C ALA A 192 -5.17 0.19 4.63
N GLN A 193 -5.33 -1.00 4.03
CA GLN A 193 -6.19 -1.20 2.85
C GLN A 193 -7.67 -0.88 3.16
N LEU A 194 -8.16 -1.32 4.32
CA LEU A 194 -9.53 -1.02 4.78
C LEU A 194 -9.75 0.48 4.93
N LEU A 195 -8.83 1.18 5.60
CA LEU A 195 -8.92 2.62 5.84
C LEU A 195 -8.88 3.42 4.53
N ILE A 196 -8.02 3.04 3.57
CA ILE A 196 -7.96 3.65 2.24
C ILE A 196 -9.28 3.41 1.47
N ALA A 197 -9.79 2.17 1.48
CA ALA A 197 -11.05 1.82 0.81
C ALA A 197 -12.25 2.61 1.37
N LEU A 198 -12.41 2.64 2.70
CA LEU A 198 -13.46 3.42 3.36
C LEU A 198 -13.28 4.93 3.14
N GLY A 199 -12.02 5.40 3.11
CA GLY A 199 -11.69 6.77 2.77
C GLY A 199 -12.14 7.17 1.36
N ASP A 200 -11.97 6.28 0.37
CA ASP A 200 -12.43 6.50 -1.01
C ASP A 200 -13.96 6.50 -1.11
N ILE A 201 -14.65 5.57 -0.46
CA ILE A 201 -16.12 5.51 -0.44
C ILE A 201 -16.70 6.80 0.15
N LYS A 202 -16.14 7.26 1.27
CA LYS A 202 -16.54 8.53 1.87
C LYS A 202 -16.24 9.71 0.95
N ALA A 203 -15.07 9.72 0.32
CA ALA A 203 -14.69 10.77 -0.62
C ALA A 203 -15.62 10.90 -1.83
N GLY A 204 -16.02 9.76 -2.40
CA GLY A 204 -16.99 9.73 -3.50
C GLY A 204 -18.37 10.23 -3.09
N SER A 205 -18.83 9.84 -1.90
CA SER A 205 -20.13 10.25 -1.35
C SER A 205 -20.21 11.75 -1.10
N ASP A 206 -19.19 12.32 -0.44
CA ASP A 206 -19.11 13.76 -0.15
C ASP A 206 -19.09 14.58 -1.46
N TRP A 207 -18.29 14.15 -2.45
CA TRP A 207 -18.16 14.82 -3.74
C TRP A 207 -19.47 14.86 -4.54
N GLU A 208 -20.23 13.77 -4.54
CA GLU A 208 -21.52 13.72 -5.23
C GLU A 208 -22.56 14.63 -4.55
N GLY A 209 -22.56 14.68 -3.22
CA GLY A 209 -23.39 15.60 -2.44
C GLY A 209 -23.09 17.07 -2.76
N ASP A 210 -21.81 17.45 -2.80
CA ASP A 210 -21.37 18.80 -3.13
C ASP A 210 -21.76 19.21 -4.56
N ARG A 211 -21.64 18.29 -5.54
CA ARG A 211 -22.06 18.54 -6.92
C ARG A 211 -23.56 18.78 -7.04
N LEU A 212 -24.38 17.92 -6.43
CA LEU A 212 -25.83 18.07 -6.44
C LEU A 212 -26.26 19.37 -5.74
N GLY A 213 -25.57 19.75 -4.66
CA GLY A 213 -25.78 21.02 -3.98
C GLY A 213 -25.49 22.23 -4.86
N LYS A 214 -24.42 22.20 -5.67
CA LYS A 214 -24.11 23.27 -6.63
C LYS A 214 -25.13 23.38 -7.76
N MET A 215 -25.58 22.25 -8.31
CA MET A 215 -26.60 22.23 -9.39
C MET A 215 -27.94 22.82 -8.95
N LYS A 216 -28.37 22.60 -7.71
CA LYS A 216 -29.62 23.17 -7.18
C LYS A 216 -29.57 24.68 -6.92
N ARG A 217 -28.37 25.28 -6.90
CA ARG A 217 -28.17 26.72 -6.64
C ARG A 217 -28.04 27.54 -7.93
N MET A 218 -28.05 26.89 -9.10
CA MET A 218 -28.08 27.50 -10.42
C MET A 218 -29.52 27.52 -10.95
#